data_AF-A0A4Y8Q2Y3-F1
#
_entry.id   AF-A0A4Y8Q2Y3-F1
#
_cell.length_a   1.000
_cell.length_b   1.000
_cell.length_c   1.000
_cell.angle_alpha   90.00
_cell.angle_beta   90.00
_cell.angle_gamma   90.00
#
_symmetry.space_group_name_H-M   'P 1'
#
loop_
_entity.id
_entity.type
_entity.pdbx_description
1 polymer ?
#
loop_
_entity_poly.entity_id
_entity_poly.type
_entity_poly.pdbx_seq_one_letter_code
_entity_poly.pdbx_strand_id
1 'polypeptide(L)'
;MKWIEWAIVGALLFLPFAIVNRNETDTLRRTVLTEMRYDAALDAAVDDAARLLVVNASQQQEAQYASAKHVALNKEEALAAFYRTLDAGFGATDDPVSQDVLHRYIPAIVIVGYDGFYVYSEQEWTGTDGKTVMKPAWGTKKPYVYSDSAGNSLSFTLDQQVLAYDAASRSCHEGLRQDIRQQTTIPLLQDAALFEQVRRSTIVRAIQDELAYQINRYNETVSRNGLSYTFTLPLISDEDWHNTVDDVGVLAFVQGIPMGAKVYNNYALGGSRIVKRPTIIGARRGSMKVYYRSSCGYTYPAEETFASEQAAARKGYMPLTCLGSAF
;
A
#
# COMPACT_ATOMS: atom_id res chain seq x y z
N MET A 1 44.57 -40.62 -39.29
CA MET A 1 43.27 -41.31 -39.12
C MET A 1 42.86 -41.43 -37.66
N LYS A 2 43.68 -41.97 -36.75
CA LYS A 2 43.36 -42.06 -35.30
C LYS A 2 42.89 -40.76 -34.62
N TRP A 3 43.47 -39.60 -34.94
CA TRP A 3 43.06 -38.31 -34.35
C TRP A 3 41.65 -37.86 -34.76
N ILE A 4 41.20 -38.22 -35.96
CA ILE A 4 39.85 -37.89 -36.44
C ILE A 4 38.82 -38.79 -35.74
N GLU A 5 39.15 -40.07 -35.52
CA GLU A 5 38.31 -41.01 -34.77
C GLU A 5 38.09 -40.53 -33.32
N TRP A 6 39.15 -40.08 -32.64
CA TRP A 6 39.03 -39.50 -31.29
C TRP A 6 38.22 -38.19 -31.26
N ALA A 7 38.32 -37.35 -32.29
CA ALA A 7 37.51 -36.14 -32.41
C ALA A 7 36.02 -36.45 -32.61
N ILE A 8 35.68 -37.49 -33.39
CA ILE A 8 34.30 -37.93 -33.60
C ILE A 8 33.69 -38.48 -32.31
N VAL A 9 34.44 -39.30 -31.56
CA VAL A 9 33.99 -39.82 -30.25
C VAL A 9 33.77 -38.68 -29.25
N GLY A 10 34.69 -37.71 -29.20
CA GLY A 10 34.52 -36.50 -28.40
C GLY A 10 33.27 -35.71 -28.78
N ALA A 11 33.04 -35.47 -30.06
CA ALA A 11 31.85 -34.77 -30.53
C ALA A 11 30.55 -35.52 -30.16
N LEU A 12 30.51 -36.84 -30.32
CA LEU A 12 29.36 -37.68 -29.94
C LEU A 12 29.05 -37.64 -28.44
N LEU A 13 30.06 -37.50 -27.58
CA LEU A 13 29.89 -37.35 -26.14
C LEU A 13 29.49 -35.92 -25.74
N PHE A 14 30.13 -34.89 -26.32
CA PHE A 14 29.94 -33.50 -25.90
C PHE A 14 28.72 -32.81 -26.54
N LEU A 15 28.37 -33.13 -27.79
CA LEU A 15 27.23 -32.52 -28.48
C LEU A 15 25.89 -32.71 -27.75
N PRO A 16 25.49 -33.92 -27.30
CA PRO A 16 24.22 -34.07 -26.59
C PRO A 16 24.21 -33.27 -25.28
N PHE A 17 25.33 -33.23 -24.56
CA PHE A 17 25.45 -32.42 -23.34
C PHE A 17 25.35 -30.93 -23.61
N ALA A 18 25.98 -30.44 -24.69
CA ALA A 18 25.90 -29.04 -25.09
C ALA A 18 24.47 -28.63 -25.49
N ILE A 19 23.72 -29.51 -26.16
CA ILE A 19 22.32 -29.25 -26.53
C ILE A 19 21.42 -29.21 -25.29
N VAL A 20 21.58 -30.14 -24.36
CA VAL A 20 20.80 -30.16 -23.10
C VAL A 20 21.08 -28.90 -22.29
N ASN A 21 22.35 -28.54 -22.07
CA ASN A 21 22.69 -27.32 -21.35
C ASN A 21 22.13 -26.07 -22.04
N ARG A 22 22.20 -26.00 -23.38
CA ARG A 22 21.64 -24.87 -24.12
C ARG A 22 20.14 -24.75 -23.89
N ASN A 23 19.40 -25.86 -23.98
CA ASN A 23 17.97 -25.88 -23.72
C ASN A 23 17.64 -25.43 -22.29
N GLU A 24 18.38 -25.91 -21.29
CA GLU A 24 18.22 -25.47 -19.89
C GLU A 24 18.53 -23.98 -19.71
N THR A 25 19.59 -23.46 -20.34
CA THR A 25 19.89 -22.03 -20.26
C THR A 25 18.82 -21.17 -20.95
N ASP A 26 18.26 -21.65 -22.07
CA ASP A 26 17.20 -20.94 -22.78
C ASP A 26 15.87 -20.96 -22.01
N THR A 27 15.53 -22.07 -21.35
CA THR A 27 14.34 -22.15 -20.48
C THR A 27 14.50 -21.25 -19.26
N LEU A 28 15.65 -21.30 -18.57
CA LEU A 28 15.96 -20.42 -17.44
C LEU A 28 15.85 -18.94 -17.83
N ARG A 29 16.44 -18.56 -18.97
CA ARG A 29 16.38 -17.18 -19.46
C ARG A 29 14.94 -16.74 -19.73
N ARG A 30 14.12 -17.58 -20.35
CA ARG A 30 12.70 -17.29 -20.60
C ARG A 30 11.92 -17.13 -19.29
N THR A 31 12.12 -18.02 -18.32
CA THR A 31 11.45 -17.92 -17.01
C THR A 31 11.78 -16.62 -16.30
N VAL A 32 13.07 -16.22 -16.27
CA VAL A 32 13.49 -14.95 -15.64
C VAL A 32 12.89 -13.74 -16.38
N LEU A 33 12.85 -13.75 -17.71
CA LEU A 33 12.23 -12.68 -18.49
C LEU A 33 10.72 -12.56 -18.24
N THR A 34 10.02 -13.69 -18.13
CA THR A 34 8.60 -13.71 -17.81
C THR A 34 8.33 -13.20 -16.40
N GLU A 35 9.15 -13.62 -15.42
CA GLU A 35 9.05 -13.15 -14.03
C GLU A 35 9.24 -11.63 -13.95
N MET A 36 10.30 -11.07 -14.54
CA MET A 36 10.51 -9.62 -14.57
C MET A 36 9.36 -8.85 -15.25
N ARG A 37 8.72 -9.44 -16.26
CA ARG A 37 7.56 -8.83 -16.91
C ARG A 37 6.36 -8.82 -15.97
N TYR A 38 6.12 -9.91 -15.24
CA TYR A 38 5.02 -10.00 -14.28
C TYR A 38 5.24 -9.10 -13.07
N ASP A 39 6.48 -8.98 -12.60
CA ASP A 39 6.87 -8.03 -11.54
C ASP A 39 6.55 -6.60 -11.99
N ALA A 40 7.05 -6.19 -13.16
CA ALA A 40 6.81 -4.85 -13.69
C ALA A 40 5.33 -4.56 -13.95
N ALA A 41 4.55 -5.57 -14.36
CA ALA A 41 3.11 -5.44 -14.55
C ALA A 41 2.39 -5.23 -13.21
N LEU A 42 2.76 -6.00 -12.19
CA LEU A 42 2.18 -5.91 -10.86
C LEU A 42 2.54 -4.57 -10.20
N ASP A 43 3.81 -4.17 -10.25
CA ASP A 43 4.30 -2.89 -9.73
C ASP A 43 3.59 -1.70 -10.39
N ALA A 44 3.49 -1.70 -11.73
CA ALA A 44 2.75 -0.66 -12.46
C ALA A 44 1.27 -0.61 -12.05
N ALA A 45 0.65 -1.78 -11.82
CA ALA A 45 -0.75 -1.85 -11.43
C ALA A 45 -1.01 -1.25 -10.04
N VAL A 46 -0.17 -1.56 -9.04
CA VAL A 46 -0.32 -0.94 -7.71
C VAL A 46 0.03 0.55 -7.73
N ASP A 47 1.01 0.98 -8.52
CA ASP A 47 1.36 2.39 -8.67
C ASP A 47 0.22 3.20 -9.31
N ASP A 48 -0.40 2.69 -10.37
CA ASP A 48 -1.56 3.33 -11.02
C ASP A 48 -2.76 3.40 -10.07
N ALA A 49 -3.01 2.31 -9.32
CA ALA A 49 -4.05 2.27 -8.30
C ALA A 49 -3.81 3.33 -7.22
N ALA A 50 -2.58 3.40 -6.70
CA ALA A 50 -2.19 4.35 -5.67
C ALA A 50 -2.31 5.81 -6.14
N ARG A 51 -1.99 6.11 -7.40
CA ARG A 51 -2.18 7.46 -7.98
C ARG A 51 -3.64 7.87 -7.99
N LEU A 52 -4.54 6.99 -8.43
CA LEU A 52 -5.98 7.33 -8.51
C LEU A 52 -6.69 7.35 -7.16
N LEU A 53 -6.13 6.64 -6.17
CA LEU A 53 -6.64 6.61 -4.81
C LEU A 53 -6.73 8.01 -4.17
N VAL A 54 -5.75 8.89 -4.46
CA VAL A 54 -5.65 10.24 -3.88
C VAL A 54 -6.18 11.34 -4.80
N VAL A 55 -6.03 11.20 -6.13
CA VAL A 55 -6.35 12.28 -7.09
C VAL A 55 -7.85 12.60 -7.15
N ASN A 56 -8.72 11.59 -7.03
CA ASN A 56 -10.16 11.78 -7.15
C ASN A 56 -10.88 12.09 -5.83
N ALA A 57 -10.22 11.84 -4.70
CA ALA A 57 -10.68 12.21 -3.37
C ALA A 57 -10.87 13.74 -3.23
N SER A 58 -9.92 14.51 -3.79
CA SER A 58 -9.90 15.97 -3.66
C SER A 58 -10.94 16.67 -4.53
N GLN A 59 -11.26 16.15 -5.72
CA GLN A 59 -12.18 16.83 -6.64
C GLN A 59 -13.64 16.82 -6.17
N GLN A 60 -14.09 15.81 -5.42
CA GLN A 60 -15.47 15.76 -4.90
C GLN A 60 -15.64 16.57 -3.59
N GLN A 61 -14.56 16.86 -2.85
CA GLN A 61 -14.62 17.57 -1.56
C GLN A 61 -14.17 19.04 -1.61
N GLU A 62 -13.70 19.56 -2.76
CA GLU A 62 -13.35 20.98 -2.94
C GLU A 62 -14.53 21.96 -2.74
N ALA A 63 -15.76 21.47 -2.59
CA ALA A 63 -16.95 22.30 -2.36
C ALA A 63 -17.28 22.55 -0.86
N GLN A 64 -16.62 21.89 0.10
CA GLN A 64 -16.95 22.06 1.51
C GLN A 64 -15.71 22.28 2.38
N TYR A 65 -15.71 23.42 3.08
CA TYR A 65 -14.75 23.80 4.10
C TYR A 65 -14.77 22.80 5.27
N ALA A 66 -14.07 21.68 5.12
CA ALA A 66 -13.73 20.78 6.22
C ALA A 66 -12.33 20.22 5.96
N SER A 67 -11.42 20.52 6.88
CA SER A 67 -10.05 20.00 7.05
C SER A 67 -9.52 19.07 5.94
N ALA A 68 -8.45 19.50 5.26
CA ALA A 68 -7.66 18.75 4.27
C ALA A 68 -7.02 17.44 4.80
N LYS A 69 -7.43 16.96 5.98
CA LYS A 69 -6.88 15.79 6.69
C LYS A 69 -7.70 14.50 6.49
N HIS A 70 -8.86 14.57 5.85
CA HIS A 70 -9.68 13.40 5.52
C HIS A 70 -9.72 13.21 4.01
N VAL A 71 -8.66 12.63 3.43
CA VAL A 71 -8.65 12.25 2.02
C VAL A 71 -9.63 11.08 1.86
N ALA A 72 -10.81 11.35 1.30
CA ALA A 72 -11.79 10.30 0.98
C ALA A 72 -11.25 9.38 -0.11
N LEU A 73 -10.73 8.22 0.26
CA LEU A 73 -10.08 7.30 -0.69
C LEU A 73 -11.07 6.81 -1.76
N ASN A 74 -10.73 6.97 -3.03
CA ASN A 74 -11.51 6.41 -4.14
C ASN A 74 -11.07 4.96 -4.41
N LYS A 75 -11.53 4.05 -3.55
CA LYS A 75 -11.15 2.62 -3.58
C LYS A 75 -11.65 1.90 -4.83
N GLU A 76 -12.81 2.27 -5.36
CA GLU A 76 -13.38 1.67 -6.57
C GLU A 76 -12.56 2.03 -7.81
N GLU A 77 -12.19 3.30 -7.98
CA GLU A 77 -11.38 3.73 -9.12
C GLU A 77 -9.95 3.19 -9.03
N ALA A 78 -9.37 3.13 -7.83
CA ALA A 78 -8.07 2.52 -7.61
C ALA A 78 -8.06 1.04 -8.00
N LEU A 79 -9.11 0.29 -7.64
CA LEU A 79 -9.27 -1.11 -8.01
C LEU A 79 -9.45 -1.29 -9.53
N ALA A 80 -10.25 -0.44 -10.16
CA ALA A 80 -10.45 -0.48 -11.60
C ALA A 80 -9.14 -0.20 -12.37
N ALA A 81 -8.33 0.75 -11.88
CA ALA A 81 -7.02 1.03 -12.46
C ALA A 81 -6.01 -0.09 -12.22
N PHE A 82 -6.00 -0.68 -11.02
CA PHE A 82 -5.20 -1.86 -10.72
C PHE A 82 -5.44 -2.97 -11.76
N TYR A 83 -6.70 -3.41 -11.91
CA TYR A 83 -7.01 -4.50 -12.83
C TYR A 83 -6.73 -4.15 -14.28
N ARG A 84 -7.08 -2.93 -14.73
CA ARG A 84 -6.81 -2.49 -16.09
C ARG A 84 -5.31 -2.56 -16.44
N THR A 85 -4.45 -2.06 -15.56
CA THR A 85 -3.00 -2.07 -15.78
C THR A 85 -2.41 -3.47 -15.64
N LEU A 86 -2.91 -4.27 -14.69
CA LEU A 86 -2.51 -5.67 -14.53
C LEU A 86 -2.86 -6.50 -15.77
N ASP A 87 -4.11 -6.42 -16.23
CA ASP A 87 -4.60 -7.15 -17.40
C ASP A 87 -3.80 -6.76 -18.65
N ALA A 88 -3.45 -5.48 -18.80
CA ALA A 88 -2.56 -5.02 -19.88
C ALA A 88 -1.14 -5.59 -19.76
N GLY A 89 -0.55 -5.58 -18.58
CA GLY A 89 0.80 -6.12 -18.36
C GLY A 89 0.91 -7.62 -18.62
N PHE A 90 -0.13 -8.38 -18.22
CA PHE A 90 -0.23 -9.82 -18.46
C PHE A 90 -0.72 -10.18 -19.88
N GLY A 91 -1.22 -9.20 -20.65
CA GLY A 91 -1.70 -9.40 -22.02
C GLY A 91 -3.10 -10.03 -22.11
N ALA A 92 -3.94 -9.81 -21.08
CA ALA A 92 -5.31 -10.31 -20.96
C ALA A 92 -6.38 -9.26 -21.33
N THR A 93 -6.02 -8.07 -21.82
CA THR A 93 -6.93 -6.92 -22.02
C THR A 93 -8.18 -7.21 -22.86
N ASP A 94 -8.10 -8.14 -23.83
CA ASP A 94 -9.19 -8.45 -24.77
C ASP A 94 -9.82 -9.83 -24.56
N ASP A 95 -9.49 -10.52 -23.46
CA ASP A 95 -10.03 -11.83 -23.13
C ASP A 95 -10.62 -11.86 -21.71
N PRO A 96 -11.95 -11.69 -21.58
CA PRO A 96 -12.63 -11.70 -20.28
C PRO A 96 -12.43 -13.01 -19.50
N VAL A 97 -12.22 -14.14 -20.19
CA VAL A 97 -11.98 -15.43 -19.53
C VAL A 97 -10.59 -15.45 -18.92
N SER A 98 -9.57 -14.99 -19.67
CA SER A 98 -8.21 -14.86 -19.15
C SER A 98 -8.11 -13.83 -18.02
N GLN A 99 -8.90 -12.74 -18.06
CA GLN A 99 -8.99 -11.77 -16.96
C GLN A 99 -9.54 -12.43 -15.68
N ASP A 100 -10.69 -13.11 -15.76
CA ASP A 100 -11.28 -13.79 -14.60
C ASP A 100 -10.32 -14.84 -14.00
N VAL A 101 -9.61 -15.58 -14.86
CA VAL A 101 -8.58 -16.54 -14.43
C VAL A 101 -7.41 -15.82 -13.75
N LEU A 102 -6.94 -14.70 -14.31
CA LEU A 102 -5.85 -13.91 -13.70
C LEU A 102 -6.25 -13.37 -12.33
N HIS A 103 -7.47 -12.84 -12.20
CA HIS A 103 -7.96 -12.23 -10.96
C HIS A 103 -8.09 -13.25 -9.82
N ARG A 104 -8.32 -14.54 -10.13
CA ARG A 104 -8.29 -15.64 -9.14
C ARG A 104 -6.92 -15.93 -8.56
N TYR A 105 -5.83 -15.48 -9.19
CA TYR A 105 -4.51 -15.58 -8.58
C TYR A 105 -4.23 -14.47 -7.55
N ILE A 106 -5.24 -13.63 -7.27
CA ILE A 106 -5.17 -12.50 -6.34
C ILE A 106 -6.13 -12.76 -5.17
N PRO A 107 -5.65 -13.36 -4.08
CA PRO A 107 -6.53 -13.72 -2.96
C PRO A 107 -7.06 -12.50 -2.20
N ALA A 108 -6.30 -11.41 -2.18
CA ALA A 108 -6.68 -10.16 -1.53
C ALA A 108 -5.91 -8.95 -2.07
N ILE A 109 -6.56 -7.78 -2.05
CA ILE A 109 -5.94 -6.47 -2.28
C ILE A 109 -6.23 -5.60 -1.05
N VAL A 110 -5.22 -4.91 -0.54
CA VAL A 110 -5.34 -4.03 0.62
C VAL A 110 -5.17 -2.58 0.19
N ILE A 111 -6.08 -1.73 0.65
CA ILE A 111 -5.92 -0.28 0.59
C ILE A 111 -5.61 0.21 1.99
N VAL A 112 -4.39 0.72 2.15
CA VAL A 112 -3.90 1.32 3.39
C VAL A 112 -4.34 2.77 3.40
N GLY A 113 -5.20 3.12 4.35
CA GLY A 113 -5.69 4.48 4.56
C GLY A 113 -5.06 5.14 5.78
N TYR A 114 -5.37 6.43 5.93
CA TYR A 114 -4.78 7.29 6.96
C TYR A 114 -5.06 6.84 8.41
N ASP A 115 -6.25 6.34 8.70
CA ASP A 115 -6.75 5.96 10.05
C ASP A 115 -7.28 4.52 10.09
N GLY A 116 -7.00 3.74 9.04
CA GLY A 116 -7.39 2.34 8.92
C GLY A 116 -7.24 1.87 7.48
N PHE A 117 -7.58 0.61 7.23
CA PHE A 117 -7.39 -0.03 5.93
C PHE A 117 -8.66 -0.75 5.47
N TYR A 118 -8.72 -1.01 4.17
CA TYR A 118 -9.77 -1.82 3.53
C TYR A 118 -9.13 -3.04 2.89
N VAL A 119 -9.84 -4.16 2.90
CA VAL A 119 -9.42 -5.37 2.19
C VAL A 119 -10.50 -5.74 1.19
N TYR A 120 -10.08 -5.93 -0.06
CA TYR A 120 -10.88 -6.52 -1.13
C TYR A 120 -10.52 -8.00 -1.20
N SER A 121 -11.51 -8.85 -0.98
CA SER A 121 -11.36 -10.31 -0.98
C SER A 121 -12.69 -10.96 -1.34
N GLU A 122 -12.68 -12.27 -1.61
CA GLU A 122 -13.92 -13.02 -1.81
C GLU A 122 -14.76 -13.05 -0.52
N GLN A 123 -16.00 -12.59 -0.63
CA GLN A 123 -16.98 -12.63 0.46
C GLN A 123 -18.14 -13.55 0.10
N GLU A 124 -18.67 -14.21 1.13
CA GLU A 124 -19.88 -15.03 1.01
C GLU A 124 -21.10 -14.10 0.97
N TRP A 125 -21.85 -14.15 -0.13
CA TRP A 125 -23.10 -13.43 -0.25
C TRP A 125 -24.24 -14.44 -0.38
N THR A 126 -25.12 -14.49 0.61
CA THR A 126 -26.34 -15.29 0.50
C THR A 126 -27.36 -14.52 -0.32
N GLY A 127 -27.64 -15.00 -1.52
CA GLY A 127 -28.68 -14.44 -2.37
C GLY A 127 -30.06 -14.58 -1.77
N THR A 128 -31.00 -13.79 -2.31
CA THR A 128 -32.43 -13.86 -1.97
C THR A 128 -33.05 -15.23 -2.29
N ASP A 129 -32.35 -16.05 -3.07
CA ASP A 129 -32.65 -17.44 -3.41
C ASP A 129 -32.08 -18.46 -2.41
N GLY A 130 -31.43 -18.01 -1.33
CA GLY A 130 -30.83 -18.86 -0.31
C GLY A 130 -29.52 -19.53 -0.74
N LYS A 131 -28.99 -19.19 -1.92
CA LYS A 131 -27.70 -19.72 -2.41
C LYS A 131 -26.58 -18.77 -2.01
N THR A 132 -25.54 -19.31 -1.39
CA THR A 132 -24.31 -18.58 -1.12
C THR A 132 -23.52 -18.46 -2.42
N VAL A 133 -23.44 -17.24 -2.95
CA VAL A 133 -22.59 -16.90 -4.09
C VAL A 133 -21.36 -16.17 -3.53
N MET A 134 -20.18 -16.62 -3.91
CA MET A 134 -18.94 -15.94 -3.52
C MET A 134 -18.61 -14.88 -4.57
N LYS A 135 -18.48 -13.63 -4.12
CA LYS A 135 -18.06 -12.52 -4.98
C LYS A 135 -17.00 -11.69 -4.28
N PRO A 136 -15.98 -11.22 -5.02
CA PRO A 136 -15.05 -10.24 -4.50
C PRO A 136 -15.77 -8.96 -4.06
N ALA A 137 -15.55 -8.52 -2.83
CA ALA A 137 -16.17 -7.33 -2.27
C ALA A 137 -15.27 -6.65 -1.25
N TRP A 138 -15.48 -5.34 -1.08
CA TRP A 138 -14.81 -4.56 -0.05
C TRP A 138 -15.31 -4.95 1.34
N GLY A 139 -14.37 -5.27 2.23
CA GLY A 139 -14.63 -5.36 3.66
C GLY A 139 -14.94 -4.00 4.28
N THR A 140 -15.40 -4.03 5.53
CA THR A 140 -15.52 -2.81 6.34
C THR A 140 -14.13 -2.25 6.64
N LYS A 141 -14.05 -0.91 6.82
CA LYS A 141 -12.80 -0.26 7.23
C LYS A 141 -12.36 -0.81 8.58
N LYS A 142 -11.13 -1.30 8.67
CA LYS A 142 -10.52 -1.76 9.92
C LYS A 142 -9.59 -0.70 10.48
N PRO A 143 -9.81 -0.21 11.71
CA PRO A 143 -8.93 0.77 12.34
C PRO A 143 -7.62 0.11 12.83
N TYR A 144 -6.58 0.91 12.98
CA TYR A 144 -5.31 0.46 13.58
C TYR A 144 -5.38 0.55 15.10
N VAL A 145 -5.86 -0.51 15.76
CA VAL A 145 -6.13 -0.49 17.21
C VAL A 145 -5.08 -1.24 17.99
N TYR A 146 -4.55 -0.60 19.03
CA TYR A 146 -3.74 -1.21 20.07
C TYR A 146 -4.48 -1.15 21.40
N SER A 147 -4.43 -2.24 22.16
CA SER A 147 -4.93 -2.30 23.54
C SER A 147 -3.81 -2.75 24.47
N ASP A 148 -3.71 -2.13 25.64
CA ASP A 148 -2.77 -2.57 26.67
C ASP A 148 -3.45 -3.44 27.75
N SER A 149 -2.65 -4.01 28.65
CA SER A 149 -3.15 -4.83 29.76
C SER A 149 -3.90 -4.04 30.83
N ALA A 150 -3.77 -2.70 30.85
CA ALA A 150 -4.48 -1.82 31.76
C ALA A 150 -5.88 -1.45 31.24
N GLY A 151 -6.24 -1.87 30.02
CA GLY A 151 -7.53 -1.62 29.39
C GLY A 151 -7.57 -0.33 28.57
N ASN A 152 -6.44 0.35 28.39
CA ASN A 152 -6.37 1.50 27.49
C ASN A 152 -6.41 1.03 26.04
N SER A 153 -6.98 1.86 25.17
CA SER A 153 -7.07 1.57 23.74
C SER A 153 -6.64 2.78 22.93
N LEU A 154 -5.78 2.57 21.93
CA LEU A 154 -5.31 3.61 21.03
C LEU A 154 -5.66 3.22 19.60
N SER A 155 -6.39 4.08 18.89
CA SER A 155 -6.57 3.99 17.45
C SER A 155 -5.58 4.92 16.78
N PHE A 156 -4.59 4.34 16.09
CA PHE A 156 -3.53 5.07 15.41
C PHE A 156 -3.94 5.55 14.02
N THR A 157 -3.22 6.55 13.55
CA THR A 157 -3.17 6.95 12.13
C THR A 157 -1.78 6.65 11.56
N LEU A 158 -1.60 6.89 10.25
CA LEU A 158 -0.29 6.83 9.58
C LEU A 158 0.65 7.96 10.05
N ASP A 159 0.12 9.01 10.68
CA ASP A 159 0.91 10.06 11.33
C ASP A 159 0.88 9.91 12.87
N GLN A 160 1.16 10.99 13.61
CA GLN A 160 1.17 11.00 15.07
C GLN A 160 -0.17 11.36 15.71
N GLN A 161 -1.25 11.42 14.93
CA GLN A 161 -2.59 11.58 15.47
C GLN A 161 -3.08 10.25 16.05
N VAL A 162 -3.79 10.33 17.17
CA VAL A 162 -4.29 9.15 17.84
C VAL A 162 -5.59 9.50 18.56
N LEU A 163 -6.51 8.53 18.55
CA LEU A 163 -7.65 8.51 19.45
C LEU A 163 -7.31 7.56 20.60
N ALA A 164 -7.13 8.10 21.79
CA ALA A 164 -6.73 7.36 22.97
C ALA A 164 -7.87 7.31 24.00
N TYR A 165 -8.27 6.10 24.38
CA TYR A 165 -9.15 5.82 25.49
C TYR A 165 -8.32 5.49 26.73
N ASP A 166 -8.40 6.32 27.76
CA ASP A 166 -7.77 6.11 29.06
C ASP A 166 -8.79 5.43 29.99
N ALA A 167 -8.49 4.20 30.40
CA ALA A 167 -9.37 3.40 31.23
C ALA A 167 -9.44 3.90 32.68
N ALA A 168 -8.39 4.58 33.17
CA ALA A 168 -8.33 5.09 34.54
C ALA A 168 -9.25 6.31 34.71
N SER A 169 -9.22 7.24 33.75
CA SER A 169 -10.09 8.42 33.74
C SER A 169 -11.41 8.23 33.01
N ARG A 170 -11.57 7.11 32.27
CA ARG A 170 -12.71 6.81 31.39
C ARG A 170 -12.97 7.92 30.36
N SER A 171 -11.92 8.54 29.85
CA SER A 171 -11.98 9.64 28.90
C SER A 171 -11.34 9.27 27.57
N CYS A 172 -11.89 9.82 26.49
CA CYS A 172 -11.31 9.77 25.16
C CYS A 172 -10.59 11.07 24.85
N HIS A 173 -9.37 10.97 24.35
CA HIS A 173 -8.57 12.10 23.89
C HIS A 173 -8.21 11.88 22.43
N GLU A 174 -8.45 12.90 21.61
CA GLU A 174 -8.09 12.87 20.19
C GLU A 174 -7.14 14.02 19.88
N GLY A 175 -6.04 13.73 19.20
CA GLY A 175 -5.10 14.76 18.76
C GLY A 175 -3.74 14.21 18.44
N LEU A 176 -2.78 15.10 18.21
CA LEU A 176 -1.38 14.70 18.10
C LEU A 176 -0.89 14.21 19.45
N ARG A 177 -0.08 13.14 19.46
CA ARG A 177 0.54 12.57 20.67
C ARG A 177 1.11 13.65 21.60
N GLN A 178 1.82 14.63 21.05
CA GLN A 178 2.45 15.71 21.81
C GLN A 178 1.46 16.61 22.56
N ASP A 179 0.25 16.79 22.02
CA ASP A 179 -0.78 17.69 22.57
C ASP A 179 -1.59 16.99 23.67
N ILE A 180 -1.84 15.69 23.48
CA ILE A 180 -2.67 14.91 24.40
C ILE A 180 -1.89 14.25 25.54
N ARG A 181 -0.55 14.11 25.45
CA ARG A 181 0.25 13.42 26.48
C ARG A 181 0.09 14.01 27.89
N GLN A 182 -0.24 15.31 28.01
CA GLN A 182 -0.44 15.97 29.31
C GLN A 182 -1.84 15.73 29.88
N GLN A 183 -2.75 15.19 29.08
CA GLN A 183 -4.17 15.03 29.40
C GLN A 183 -4.52 13.58 29.78
N THR A 184 -3.55 12.67 29.71
CA THR A 184 -3.74 11.22 29.88
C THR A 184 -2.58 10.61 30.67
N THR A 185 -2.88 9.52 31.37
CA THR A 185 -1.90 8.74 32.14
C THR A 185 -1.33 7.55 31.38
N ILE A 186 -1.76 7.34 30.12
CA ILE A 186 -1.30 6.24 29.27
C ILE A 186 0.23 6.31 29.07
N PRO A 187 1.01 5.31 29.53
CA PRO A 187 2.48 5.33 29.45
C PRO A 187 3.00 5.43 28.01
N LEU A 188 2.30 4.76 27.07
CA LEU A 188 2.68 4.73 25.66
C LEU A 188 2.70 6.13 25.01
N LEU A 189 1.89 7.08 25.49
CA LEU A 189 1.85 8.44 24.94
C LEU A 189 3.00 9.33 25.47
N GLN A 190 3.66 8.91 26.55
CA GLN A 190 4.74 9.66 27.19
C GLN A 190 6.09 9.45 26.48
N ASP A 191 6.33 8.25 25.97
CA ASP A 191 7.56 7.90 25.26
C ASP A 191 7.34 7.97 23.73
N ALA A 192 8.01 8.92 23.08
CA ALA A 192 7.87 9.13 21.65
C ALA A 192 8.47 7.98 20.81
N ALA A 193 9.57 7.39 21.26
CA ALA A 193 10.24 6.31 20.51
C ALA A 193 9.42 5.01 20.62
N LEU A 194 8.98 4.69 21.84
CA LEU A 194 8.10 3.54 22.07
C LEU A 194 6.76 3.71 21.35
N PHE A 195 6.17 4.91 21.36
CA PHE A 195 4.96 5.22 20.62
C PHE A 195 5.11 4.90 19.13
N GLU A 196 6.16 5.40 18.47
CA GLU A 196 6.38 5.14 17.05
C GLU A 196 6.60 3.65 16.76
N GLN A 197 7.37 2.96 17.61
CA GLN A 197 7.59 1.53 17.48
C GLN A 197 6.27 0.75 17.58
N VAL A 198 5.46 1.03 18.61
CA VAL A 198 4.17 0.35 18.80
C VAL A 198 3.22 0.70 17.67
N ARG A 199 3.08 1.98 17.31
CA ARG A 199 2.25 2.45 16.18
C ARG A 199 2.54 1.67 14.91
N ARG A 200 3.81 1.65 14.48
CA ARG A 200 4.23 0.95 13.25
C ARG A 200 3.94 -0.55 13.36
N SER A 201 4.32 -1.19 14.47
CA SER A 201 4.09 -2.62 14.67
C SER A 201 2.59 -2.98 14.68
N THR A 202 1.73 -2.13 15.26
CA THR A 202 0.29 -2.32 15.30
C THR A 202 -0.32 -2.20 13.91
N ILE A 203 0.07 -1.20 13.11
CA ILE A 203 -0.41 -1.04 11.74
C ILE A 203 -0.04 -2.27 10.89
N VAL A 204 1.24 -2.67 10.91
CA VAL A 204 1.74 -3.84 10.18
C VAL A 204 0.98 -5.09 10.60
N ARG A 205 0.90 -5.34 11.92
CA ARG A 205 0.23 -6.53 12.45
C ARG A 205 -1.25 -6.56 12.12
N ALA A 206 -1.96 -5.43 12.20
CA ALA A 206 -3.38 -5.37 11.86
C ALA A 206 -3.62 -5.77 10.39
N ILE A 207 -2.77 -5.30 9.47
CA ILE A 207 -2.83 -5.67 8.05
C ILE A 207 -2.46 -7.14 7.84
N GLN A 208 -1.39 -7.63 8.47
CA GLN A 208 -0.94 -9.03 8.37
C GLN A 208 -1.97 -10.02 8.91
N ASP A 209 -2.52 -9.77 10.10
CA ASP A 209 -3.51 -10.63 10.74
C ASP A 209 -4.78 -10.70 9.88
N GLU A 210 -5.20 -9.56 9.31
CA GLU A 210 -6.35 -9.53 8.41
C GLU A 210 -6.07 -10.25 7.09
N LEU A 211 -4.91 -10.03 6.49
CA LEU A 211 -4.53 -10.73 5.25
C LEU A 211 -4.44 -12.23 5.46
N ALA A 212 -3.84 -12.68 6.55
CA ALA A 212 -3.78 -14.09 6.91
C ALA A 212 -5.19 -14.67 7.05
N TYR A 213 -6.11 -13.95 7.70
CA TYR A 213 -7.50 -14.34 7.79
C TYR A 213 -8.17 -14.47 6.41
N GLN A 214 -8.01 -13.47 5.54
CA GLN A 214 -8.61 -13.48 4.20
C GLN A 214 -8.02 -14.55 3.28
N ILE A 215 -6.70 -14.78 3.32
CA ILE A 215 -6.01 -15.82 2.56
C ILE A 215 -6.46 -17.21 3.01
N ASN A 216 -6.59 -17.43 4.32
CA ASN A 216 -7.09 -18.70 4.85
C ASN A 216 -8.52 -18.99 4.37
N ARG A 217 -9.40 -17.98 4.41
CA ARG A 217 -10.75 -18.09 3.85
C ARG A 217 -10.72 -18.37 2.34
N TYR A 218 -9.86 -17.68 1.61
CA TYR A 218 -9.69 -17.89 0.17
C TYR A 218 -9.30 -19.35 -0.13
N ASN A 219 -8.31 -19.90 0.60
CA ASN A 219 -7.89 -21.29 0.49
C ASN A 219 -9.03 -22.29 0.73
N GLU A 220 -9.87 -22.05 1.74
CA GLU A 220 -11.05 -22.88 2.02
C GLU A 220 -12.03 -22.88 0.83
N THR A 221 -12.16 -21.75 0.14
CA THR A 221 -13.02 -21.59 -1.04
C THR A 221 -12.43 -22.26 -2.27
N VAL A 222 -11.19 -21.95 -2.63
CA VAL A 222 -10.58 -22.47 -3.87
C VAL A 222 -10.32 -23.98 -3.82
N SER A 223 -10.10 -24.55 -2.63
CA SER A 223 -10.01 -26.00 -2.43
C SER A 223 -11.30 -26.73 -2.85
N ARG A 224 -12.46 -26.09 -2.75
CA ARG A 224 -13.76 -26.66 -3.18
C ARG A 224 -13.97 -26.59 -4.70
N ASN A 225 -13.25 -25.69 -5.38
CA ASN A 225 -13.38 -25.40 -6.80
C ASN A 225 -12.28 -26.04 -7.67
N GLY A 226 -11.45 -26.93 -7.10
CA GLY A 226 -10.48 -27.73 -7.84
C GLY A 226 -9.11 -27.09 -8.09
N LEU A 227 -8.81 -25.95 -7.46
CA LEU A 227 -7.47 -25.36 -7.44
C LEU A 227 -6.63 -26.08 -6.39
N SER A 228 -5.51 -26.69 -6.80
CA SER A 228 -4.58 -27.41 -5.91
C SER A 228 -3.49 -26.52 -5.29
N TYR A 229 -3.59 -25.21 -5.46
CA TYR A 229 -2.61 -24.25 -4.95
C TYR A 229 -3.03 -23.72 -3.57
N THR A 230 -2.08 -23.67 -2.64
CA THR A 230 -2.27 -23.09 -1.30
C THR A 230 -1.63 -21.72 -1.24
N PHE A 231 -2.45 -20.69 -1.08
CA PHE A 231 -2.03 -19.31 -0.92
C PHE A 231 -1.46 -19.09 0.48
N THR A 232 -0.39 -18.31 0.61
CA THR A 232 0.26 -18.03 1.89
C THR A 232 0.55 -16.54 2.02
N LEU A 233 0.62 -16.01 3.24
CA LEU A 233 1.06 -14.63 3.43
C LEU A 233 2.55 -14.55 3.04
N PRO A 234 2.95 -13.72 2.06
CA PRO A 234 4.35 -13.61 1.69
C PRO A 234 5.14 -12.89 2.79
N LEU A 235 6.42 -13.23 2.88
CA LEU A 235 7.35 -12.51 3.74
C LEU A 235 7.66 -11.16 3.12
N ILE A 236 7.17 -10.09 3.74
CA ILE A 236 7.45 -8.70 3.36
C ILE A 236 8.54 -8.16 4.26
N SER A 237 9.51 -7.45 3.68
CA SER A 237 10.64 -6.87 4.42
C SER A 237 10.21 -5.75 5.37
N ASP A 238 10.98 -5.51 6.44
CA ASP A 238 10.72 -4.40 7.36
C ASP A 238 10.78 -3.03 6.65
N GLU A 239 11.63 -2.89 5.62
CA GLU A 239 11.77 -1.69 4.80
C GLU A 239 10.49 -1.43 3.99
N ASP A 240 9.94 -2.46 3.36
CA ASP A 240 8.71 -2.37 2.59
C ASP A 240 7.51 -2.04 3.47
N TRP A 241 7.45 -2.64 4.67
CA TRP A 241 6.47 -2.25 5.69
C TRP A 241 6.64 -0.81 6.13
N HIS A 242 7.89 -0.36 6.34
CA HIS A 242 8.18 1.02 6.73
C HIS A 242 7.61 2.00 5.70
N ASN A 243 7.83 1.73 4.41
CA ASN A 243 7.30 2.53 3.32
C ASN A 243 5.76 2.52 3.27
N THR A 244 5.13 1.41 3.68
CA THR A 244 3.67 1.24 3.66
C THR A 244 2.97 1.94 4.83
N VAL A 245 3.59 2.00 6.00
CA VAL A 245 2.96 2.56 7.22
C VAL A 245 3.11 4.09 7.36
N ASP A 246 3.81 4.73 6.42
CA ASP A 246 4.07 6.17 6.43
C ASP A 246 3.17 6.95 5.47
N ASP A 247 2.60 6.30 4.46
CA ASP A 247 1.73 6.92 3.47
C ASP A 247 0.58 5.99 3.05
N VAL A 248 -0.47 6.61 2.51
CA VAL A 248 -1.62 5.89 1.96
C VAL A 248 -1.17 5.10 0.72
N GLY A 249 -1.62 3.85 0.56
CA GLY A 249 -1.15 3.00 -0.53
C GLY A 249 -2.03 1.80 -0.84
N VAL A 250 -1.61 1.05 -1.86
CA VAL A 250 -2.25 -0.18 -2.33
C VAL A 250 -1.23 -1.31 -2.24
N LEU A 251 -1.63 -2.42 -1.64
CA LEU A 251 -0.84 -3.64 -1.51
C LEU A 251 -1.59 -4.79 -2.17
N ALA A 252 -0.95 -5.47 -3.11
CA ALA A 252 -1.54 -6.57 -3.85
C ALA A 252 -0.62 -7.78 -3.85
N PHE A 253 -1.23 -8.97 -3.88
CA PHE A 253 -0.55 -10.25 -3.87
C PHE A 253 -0.97 -11.07 -5.06
N VAL A 254 0.00 -11.56 -5.83
CA VAL A 254 -0.24 -12.47 -6.94
C VAL A 254 0.46 -13.77 -6.64
N GLN A 255 -0.27 -14.88 -6.56
CA GLN A 255 0.31 -16.18 -6.24
C GLN A 255 -0.33 -17.29 -7.05
N GLY A 256 0.45 -18.29 -7.42
CA GLY A 256 -0.04 -19.49 -8.07
C GLY A 256 0.01 -19.48 -9.60
N ILE A 257 0.55 -18.44 -10.24
CA ILE A 257 0.57 -18.36 -11.71
C ILE A 257 1.62 -19.34 -12.26
N PRO A 258 1.26 -20.33 -13.09
CA PRO A 258 2.22 -21.28 -13.63
C PRO A 258 3.09 -20.66 -14.73
N MET A 259 4.42 -20.77 -14.58
CA MET A 259 5.43 -20.34 -15.57
C MET A 259 6.24 -21.53 -16.11
N GLY A 260 5.56 -22.65 -16.36
CA GLY A 260 6.19 -23.92 -16.73
C GLY A 260 6.67 -24.70 -15.51
N ALA A 261 7.99 -24.78 -15.30
CA ALA A 261 8.57 -25.54 -14.17
C ALA A 261 8.55 -24.78 -12.83
N LYS A 262 8.22 -23.48 -12.85
CA LYS A 262 8.15 -22.60 -11.67
C LYS A 262 6.74 -22.00 -11.57
N VAL A 263 6.35 -21.66 -10.35
CA VAL A 263 5.15 -20.88 -10.05
C VAL A 263 5.57 -19.45 -9.69
N TYR A 264 4.87 -18.47 -10.24
CA TYR A 264 5.06 -17.07 -9.92
C TYR A 264 4.25 -16.70 -8.68
N ASN A 265 4.96 -16.14 -7.70
CA ASN A 265 4.44 -15.66 -6.44
C ASN A 265 5.16 -14.35 -6.12
N ASN A 266 4.44 -13.24 -6.09
CA ASN A 266 5.00 -11.96 -5.72
C ASN A 266 3.96 -11.05 -5.04
N TYR A 267 4.47 -9.99 -4.41
CA TYR A 267 3.68 -8.89 -3.89
C TYR A 267 4.20 -7.58 -4.48
N ALA A 268 3.34 -6.57 -4.52
CA ALA A 268 3.76 -5.22 -4.83
C ALA A 268 3.04 -4.19 -3.97
N LEU A 269 3.73 -3.08 -3.77
CA LEU A 269 3.33 -1.98 -2.91
C LEU A 269 3.36 -0.67 -3.69
N GLY A 270 2.19 -0.14 -3.98
CA GLY A 270 2.02 1.17 -4.60
C GLY A 270 1.78 2.21 -3.53
N GLY A 271 2.78 3.03 -3.24
CA GLY A 271 2.61 4.18 -2.35
C GLY A 271 2.03 5.35 -3.13
N SER A 272 0.90 5.90 -2.66
CA SER A 272 0.52 7.24 -3.07
C SER A 272 1.43 8.15 -2.27
N ARG A 273 2.67 8.36 -2.73
CA ARG A 273 3.50 9.44 -2.18
C ARG A 273 2.71 10.69 -2.49
N ILE A 274 1.87 11.09 -1.54
CA ILE A 274 1.31 12.41 -1.47
C ILE A 274 2.59 13.23 -1.44
N VAL A 275 2.93 13.84 -2.57
CA VAL A 275 3.76 15.03 -2.55
C VAL A 275 2.94 15.94 -1.66
N LYS A 276 3.23 15.91 -0.34
CA LYS A 276 2.67 16.83 0.64
C LYS A 276 3.06 18.16 0.06
N ARG A 277 2.16 18.77 -0.70
CA ARG A 277 2.41 20.09 -1.28
C ARG A 277 2.73 20.91 -0.06
N PRO A 278 3.97 21.41 0.08
CA PRO A 278 4.40 21.96 1.35
C PRO A 278 3.41 23.07 1.67
N THR A 279 2.66 22.88 2.75
CA THR A 279 1.58 23.78 3.12
C THR A 279 2.19 25.17 3.26
N ILE A 280 1.58 26.15 2.63
CA ILE A 280 2.08 27.52 2.70
C ILE A 280 1.57 28.10 4.00
N ILE A 281 2.47 28.32 4.94
CA ILE A 281 2.19 28.84 6.26
C ILE A 281 2.21 30.36 6.15
N GLY A 282 1.06 31.00 6.40
CA GLY A 282 0.94 32.42 6.68
C GLY A 282 1.25 32.68 8.14
N ALA A 283 2.22 33.54 8.40
CA ALA A 283 2.64 33.95 9.73
C ALA A 283 2.88 35.46 9.77
N ARG A 284 3.16 35.97 10.96
CA ARG A 284 3.51 37.37 11.16
C ARG A 284 4.96 37.53 11.59
N ARG A 285 5.72 38.32 10.83
CA ARG A 285 7.07 38.78 11.18
C ARG A 285 6.98 40.24 11.59
N GLY A 286 6.81 40.49 12.89
CA GLY A 286 6.58 41.84 13.41
C GLY A 286 5.21 42.40 12.99
N SER A 287 5.18 43.44 12.16
CA SER A 287 3.95 44.00 11.57
C SER A 287 3.60 43.44 10.19
N MET A 288 4.50 42.64 9.59
CA MET A 288 4.34 42.14 8.23
C MET A 288 3.72 40.75 8.20
N LYS A 289 2.68 40.58 7.39
CA LYS A 289 2.14 39.28 7.02
C LYS A 289 3.05 38.63 5.99
N VAL A 290 3.60 37.48 6.33
CA VAL A 290 4.51 36.72 5.47
C VAL A 290 4.03 35.30 5.27
N TYR A 291 4.28 34.71 4.10
CA TYR A 291 4.06 33.29 3.87
C TYR A 291 5.35 32.59 3.52
N TYR A 292 5.50 31.34 3.97
CA TYR A 292 6.62 30.47 3.63
C TYR A 292 6.14 29.02 3.53
N ARG A 293 6.91 28.18 2.84
CA ARG A 293 6.62 26.74 2.76
C ARG A 293 6.97 26.08 4.09
N SER A 294 6.18 25.11 4.54
CA SER A 294 6.46 24.35 5.78
C SER A 294 7.86 23.73 5.83
N SER A 295 8.49 23.50 4.68
CA SER A 295 9.88 23.01 4.56
C SER A 295 10.97 24.02 4.93
N CYS A 296 10.62 25.29 5.16
CA CYS A 296 11.61 26.38 5.27
C CYS A 296 12.12 26.64 6.69
N GLY A 297 11.73 25.81 7.67
CA GLY A 297 12.32 25.80 9.02
C GLY A 297 12.11 27.07 9.85
N TYR A 298 11.25 27.99 9.42
CA TYR A 298 10.96 29.21 10.17
C TYR A 298 10.07 28.91 11.39
N THR A 299 10.40 29.52 12.51
CA THR A 299 9.70 29.39 13.80
C THR A 299 8.74 30.56 14.08
N TYR A 300 8.08 31.09 13.04
CA TYR A 300 7.04 32.10 13.25
C TYR A 300 5.72 31.44 13.64
N PRO A 301 4.95 32.02 14.58
CA PRO A 301 3.62 31.50 14.91
C PRO A 301 2.72 31.57 13.67
N ALA A 302 2.19 30.42 13.27
CA ALA A 302 1.28 30.32 12.13
C ALA A 302 -0.04 31.03 12.46
N GLU A 303 -0.42 32.03 11.65
CA GLU A 303 -1.74 32.66 11.71
C GLU A 303 -2.75 31.90 10.84
N GLU A 304 -2.31 31.40 9.69
CA GLU A 304 -3.18 30.75 8.69
C GLU A 304 -2.39 29.82 7.76
N THR A 305 -3.04 28.84 7.13
CA THR A 305 -2.43 27.97 6.11
C THR A 305 -3.12 28.11 4.75
N PHE A 306 -2.34 28.13 3.67
CA PHE A 306 -2.80 28.34 2.31
C PHE A 306 -2.50 27.15 1.40
N ALA A 307 -3.41 26.89 0.47
CA ALA A 307 -3.25 25.87 -0.58
C ALA A 307 -2.33 26.31 -1.73
N SER A 308 -2.11 27.62 -1.92
CA SER A 308 -1.24 28.18 -2.96
C SER A 308 -0.67 29.55 -2.57
N GLU A 309 0.46 29.93 -3.19
CA GLU A 309 1.11 31.24 -2.97
C GLU A 309 0.19 32.38 -3.40
N GLN A 310 -0.60 32.14 -4.45
CA GLN A 310 -1.61 33.07 -4.94
C GLN A 310 -2.74 33.30 -3.92
N ALA A 311 -3.18 32.26 -3.21
CA ALA A 311 -4.20 32.39 -2.16
C ALA A 311 -3.67 33.19 -0.96
N ALA A 312 -2.41 32.97 -0.56
CA ALA A 312 -1.75 33.75 0.48
C ALA A 312 -1.60 35.24 0.09
N ALA A 313 -1.17 35.49 -1.15
CA ALA A 313 -1.04 36.84 -1.71
C ALA A 313 -2.40 37.58 -1.76
N ARG A 314 -3.50 36.90 -2.13
CA ARG A 314 -4.85 37.48 -2.11
C ARG A 314 -5.30 37.92 -0.72
N LYS A 315 -4.80 37.27 0.35
CA LYS A 315 -5.05 37.66 1.75
C LYS A 315 -4.00 38.63 2.31
N GLY A 316 -3.11 39.14 1.47
CA GLY A 316 -2.11 40.16 1.82
C GLY A 316 -0.85 39.62 2.48
N TYR A 317 -0.55 38.33 2.36
CA TYR A 317 0.71 37.76 2.85
C TYR A 317 1.80 37.89 1.77
N MET A 318 3.01 38.30 2.18
CA MET A 318 4.16 38.47 1.29
C MET A 318 5.08 37.23 1.33
N PRO A 319 5.72 36.84 0.21
CA PRO A 319 6.63 35.70 0.20
C PRO A 319 7.84 35.95 1.12
N LEU A 320 8.18 34.95 1.93
CA LEU A 320 9.43 34.86 2.68
C LEU A 320 10.29 33.76 2.06
N THR A 321 11.39 34.17 1.43
CA THR A 321 12.32 33.29 0.73
C THR A 321 13.10 32.43 1.70
N CYS A 322 13.10 31.11 1.47
CA CYS A 322 13.74 30.13 2.32
C CYS A 322 15.26 30.26 2.22
N LEU A 323 15.94 30.41 3.37
CA LEU A 323 17.40 30.45 3.43
C LEU A 323 17.95 29.04 3.27
N GLY A 324 18.15 28.61 2.02
CA GLY A 324 18.68 27.29 1.70
C GLY A 324 18.56 26.86 0.23
N SER A 325 17.77 27.55 -0.59
CA SER A 325 17.76 27.32 -2.05
C SER A 325 18.78 28.24 -2.73
N ALA A 326 20.07 27.94 -2.57
CA ALA A 326 21.04 28.29 -3.59
C ALA A 326 20.86 27.28 -4.74
N PHE A 327 20.86 27.82 -5.97
CA PHE A 327 20.65 27.16 -7.25
C PHE A 327 21.14 25.71 -7.36
#